data_AF-A0A2D4S1H2-F1
#
_entry.id   AF-A0A2D4S1H2-F1
#
_cell.length_a   1.000
_cell.length_b   1.000
_cell.length_c   1.000
_cell.angle_alpha   90.00
_cell.angle_beta   90.00
_cell.angle_gamma   90.00
#
_symmetry.space_group_name_H-M   'P 1'
#
loop_
_entity.id
_entity.type
_entity.pdbx_description
1 polymer ?
#
loop_
_entity_poly.entity_id
_entity_poly.type
_entity_poly.pdbx_seq_one_letter_code
_entity_poly.pdbx_strand_id
1 'polypeptide(L)'
;MITYFYWVLVLALTLTPLYILGITANKWKAAAIVSTCIFILGCGAYFFHFQQVFVKNWGGVMTVSVPQGHQHMMATWKNDNLWLESYEAETNTCHFREFSKGAVLEGKVLIKNCNPLMAK
;
A
#
# COMPACT_ATOMS: atom_id res chain seq x y z
N MET A 1 -13.36 -9.04 -4.27
CA MET A 1 -12.32 -8.44 -3.40
C MET A 1 -12.42 -6.92 -3.49
N ILE A 2 -12.33 -6.21 -2.37
CA ILE A 2 -12.55 -4.76 -2.31
C ILE A 2 -11.61 -3.98 -3.26
N THR A 3 -10.39 -4.47 -3.44
CA THR A 3 -9.40 -3.88 -4.36
C THR A 3 -9.91 -3.83 -5.79
N TYR A 4 -10.51 -4.90 -6.31
CA TYR A 4 -11.06 -4.91 -7.67
C TYR A 4 -12.26 -3.98 -7.81
N PHE A 5 -13.14 -3.95 -6.80
CA PHE A 5 -14.28 -3.04 -6.78
C PHE A 5 -13.84 -1.57 -6.83
N TYR A 6 -12.83 -1.21 -6.03
CA TYR A 6 -12.24 0.12 -6.05
C TYR A 6 -11.72 0.51 -7.45
N TRP A 7 -10.97 -0.37 -8.12
CA TRP A 7 -10.43 -0.08 -9.44
C TRP A 7 -11.52 0.02 -10.52
N VAL A 8 -12.57 -0.81 -10.45
CA VAL A 8 -13.74 -0.68 -11.32
C VAL A 8 -14.42 0.68 -11.11
N LEU A 9 -14.57 1.12 -9.86
CA LEU A 9 -15.15 2.43 -9.55
C LEU A 9 -14.28 3.58 -10.06
N VAL A 10 -12.96 3.54 -9.86
CA VAL A 10 -12.04 4.55 -10.38
C VAL A 10 -12.12 4.63 -11.90
N LEU A 11 -12.12 3.49 -12.60
CA LEU A 11 -12.25 3.47 -14.05
C LEU A 11 -13.60 4.03 -14.52
N ALA A 12 -14.71 3.67 -13.86
CA ALA A 12 -16.03 4.21 -14.19
C ALA A 12 -16.07 5.74 -14.02
N LEU A 13 -15.49 6.26 -12.94
CA LEU A 13 -15.36 7.70 -12.69
C LEU A 13 -14.45 8.38 -13.71
N THR A 14 -13.36 7.74 -14.13
CA THR A 14 -12.46 8.26 -15.18
C THR A 14 -13.14 8.29 -16.56
N LEU A 15 -13.99 7.31 -16.88
CA LEU A 15 -14.71 7.27 -18.17
C LEU A 15 -15.88 8.27 -18.23
N THR A 16 -16.42 8.66 -17.08
CA THR A 16 -17.59 9.56 -17.01
C THR A 16 -17.35 10.93 -17.67
N PRO A 17 -16.25 11.68 -17.39
CA PRO A 17 -15.94 12.92 -18.09
C PRO A 17 -15.63 12.72 -19.58
N LEU A 18 -15.05 11.60 -19.99
CA LEU A 18 -14.83 11.31 -21.41
C LEU A 18 -16.16 11.20 -22.16
N TYR A 19 -17.15 10.54 -21.56
CA TYR A 19 -18.49 10.45 -22.15
C TYR A 19 -19.21 11.81 -22.12
N ILE A 20 -19.33 12.43 -20.95
CA ILE A 20 -20.11 13.67 -20.80
C ILE A 20 -19.42 14.83 -21.53
N LEU A 21 -18.17 15.15 -21.21
CA LEU A 21 -17.49 16.32 -21.79
C LEU A 21 -16.97 16.03 -23.20
N GLY A 22 -16.45 14.83 -23.45
CA GLY A 22 -15.90 14.45 -24.75
C GLY A 22 -16.98 14.20 -25.78
N ILE A 23 -17.87 13.23 -25.54
CA ILE A 23 -18.87 12.81 -26.53
C ILE A 23 -20.04 13.80 -26.58
N THR A 24 -20.67 14.11 -25.44
CA THR A 24 -21.91 14.92 -25.48
C THR A 24 -21.66 16.42 -25.69
N ALA A 25 -20.54 16.95 -25.16
CA ALA A 25 -20.21 18.38 -25.25
C ALA A 25 -19.08 18.71 -26.25
N ASN A 26 -18.48 17.72 -26.91
CA ASN A 26 -17.35 17.85 -27.85
C ASN A 26 -16.12 18.61 -27.31
N LYS A 27 -15.92 18.60 -25.98
CA LYS A 27 -14.82 19.26 -25.27
C LYS A 27 -13.72 18.28 -24.87
N TRP A 28 -13.11 17.63 -25.85
CA TRP A 28 -12.11 16.57 -25.62
C TRP A 28 -10.90 16.98 -24.78
N LYS A 29 -10.40 18.22 -24.91
CA LYS A 29 -9.29 18.71 -24.08
C LYS A 29 -9.66 18.77 -22.60
N ALA A 30 -10.83 19.34 -22.28
CA ALA A 30 -11.31 19.41 -20.90
C ALA A 30 -11.62 18.01 -20.36
N ALA A 31 -12.24 17.14 -21.16
CA ALA A 31 -12.51 15.75 -20.81
C ALA A 31 -11.23 14.99 -20.43
N ALA A 32 -10.18 15.12 -21.24
CA ALA A 32 -8.90 14.47 -21.00
C ALA A 32 -8.22 14.95 -19.71
N ILE A 33 -8.21 16.27 -19.47
CA ILE A 33 -7.63 16.84 -18.24
C ILE A 33 -8.36 16.32 -17.01
N VAL A 34 -9.70 16.42 -16.98
CA VAL A 34 -10.50 15.99 -15.82
C VAL A 34 -10.34 14.49 -15.57
N SER A 35 -10.42 13.67 -16.61
CA SER A 35 -10.30 12.20 -16.49
C SER A 35 -8.92 11.80 -15.97
N THR A 36 -7.86 12.45 -16.47
CA THR A 36 -6.49 12.23 -16.00
C THR A 36 -6.34 12.62 -14.54
N CYS A 37 -6.87 13.77 -14.13
CA CYS A 37 -6.85 14.20 -12.73
C CYS A 37 -7.57 13.18 -11.81
N ILE A 38 -8.76 12.71 -12.20
CA ILE A 38 -9.49 11.70 -11.44
C ILE A 38 -8.67 10.41 -11.30
N PHE A 39 -8.08 9.95 -12.41
CA PHE A 39 -7.28 8.73 -12.41
C PHE A 39 -6.05 8.85 -11.50
N ILE A 40 -5.30 9.96 -11.60
CA ILE A 40 -4.13 10.22 -10.74
C ILE A 40 -4.54 10.29 -9.27
N LEU A 41 -5.63 10.96 -8.95
CA LEU A 41 -6.14 11.03 -7.58
C LEU A 41 -6.60 9.66 -7.05
N GLY A 42 -7.21 8.83 -7.90
CA GLY A 42 -7.54 7.44 -7.57
C GLY A 42 -6.29 6.61 -7.28
N CYS A 43 -5.30 6.64 -8.16
CA CYS A 43 -4.02 5.96 -7.93
C CYS A 43 -3.34 6.44 -6.63
N GLY A 44 -3.29 7.76 -6.42
CA GLY A 44 -2.73 8.37 -5.22
C GLY A 44 -3.46 7.93 -3.95
N ALA A 45 -4.80 8.02 -3.95
CA ALA A 45 -5.60 7.59 -2.80
C ALA A 45 -5.45 6.09 -2.51
N TYR A 46 -5.31 5.26 -3.54
CA TYR A 46 -5.03 3.84 -3.36
C TYR A 46 -3.69 3.60 -2.68
N PHE A 47 -2.62 4.17 -3.25
CA PHE A 47 -1.25 3.97 -2.79
C PHE A 47 -1.02 4.57 -1.39
N PHE A 48 -1.46 5.80 -1.17
CA PHE A 48 -1.23 6.55 0.08
C PHE A 48 -2.26 6.25 1.18
N HIS A 49 -3.31 5.47 0.92
CA HIS A 49 -4.31 5.21 1.96
C HIS A 49 -4.99 3.85 1.84
N PHE A 50 -5.69 3.58 0.72
CA PHE A 50 -6.64 2.47 0.69
C PHE A 50 -6.00 1.09 0.66
N GLN A 51 -4.80 0.90 0.09
CA GLN A 51 -4.17 -0.42 0.03
C GLN A 51 -4.05 -1.07 1.41
N GLN A 52 -3.49 -0.35 2.39
CA GLN A 52 -3.32 -0.87 3.76
C GLN A 52 -4.67 -1.09 4.46
N VAL A 53 -5.60 -0.13 4.32
CA VAL A 53 -6.96 -0.22 4.91
C VAL A 53 -7.70 -1.45 4.37
N PHE A 54 -7.59 -1.69 3.07
CA PHE A 54 -8.24 -2.81 2.40
C PHE A 54 -7.66 -4.14 2.84
N VAL A 55 -6.33 -4.27 2.87
CA VAL A 55 -5.65 -5.50 3.31
C VAL A 55 -6.02 -5.84 4.74
N LYS A 56 -5.96 -4.86 5.65
CA LYS A 56 -6.21 -5.10 7.06
C LYS A 56 -7.68 -5.35 7.39
N ASN A 57 -8.61 -4.55 6.85
CA ASN A 57 -9.99 -4.53 7.34
C ASN A 57 -11.04 -5.09 6.33
N TRP A 58 -10.70 -5.29 5.05
CA TRP A 58 -11.69 -5.55 3.98
C TRP A 58 -11.29 -6.68 3.01
N GLY A 59 -10.23 -7.46 3.32
CA GLY A 59 -9.79 -8.57 2.47
C GLY A 59 -9.12 -8.14 1.16
N GLY A 60 -8.32 -7.07 1.18
CA GLY A 60 -7.39 -6.70 0.11
C GLY A 60 -6.12 -7.56 0.09
N VAL A 61 -5.24 -7.33 -0.90
CA VAL A 61 -3.95 -8.04 -1.04
C VAL A 61 -2.81 -7.05 -1.12
N MET A 62 -1.74 -7.35 -0.39
CA MET A 62 -0.45 -6.67 -0.44
C MET A 62 0.66 -7.71 -0.33
N THR A 63 1.75 -7.49 -1.05
CA THR A 63 2.95 -8.34 -1.01
C THR A 63 4.10 -7.53 -0.45
N VAL A 64 4.79 -8.09 0.54
CA VAL A 64 6.01 -7.52 1.13
C VAL A 64 7.12 -8.55 1.06
N SER A 65 8.35 -8.11 0.83
CA SER A 65 9.52 -8.97 0.74
C SER A 65 10.43 -8.75 1.93
N VAL A 66 10.87 -9.85 2.53
CA VAL A 66 11.92 -9.82 3.56
C VAL A 66 13.28 -9.73 2.84
N PRO A 67 14.22 -8.88 3.30
CA PRO A 67 15.53 -8.76 2.67
C PRO A 67 16.27 -10.09 2.61
N GLN A 68 17.11 -10.27 1.60
CA GLN A 68 17.96 -11.45 1.50
C GLN A 68 18.88 -11.57 2.72
N GLY A 69 19.11 -12.80 3.19
CA GLY A 69 19.91 -13.07 4.39
C GLY A 69 19.18 -12.84 5.71
N HIS A 70 17.99 -12.21 5.67
CA HIS A 70 17.14 -12.08 6.85
C HIS A 70 16.15 -13.24 6.94
N GLN A 71 15.83 -13.66 8.16
CA GLN A 71 14.77 -14.62 8.46
C GLN A 71 13.53 -13.88 8.96
N HIS A 72 12.36 -14.17 8.38
CA HIS A 72 11.11 -13.63 8.91
C HIS A 72 10.83 -14.21 10.29
N MET A 73 10.51 -13.34 11.26
CA MET A 73 10.17 -13.77 12.61
C MET A 73 8.68 -13.58 12.92
N MET A 74 8.19 -12.35 12.74
CA MET A 74 6.81 -11.99 13.11
C MET A 74 6.30 -10.86 12.22
N ALA A 75 4.98 -10.81 12.06
CA ALA A 75 4.27 -9.67 11.51
C ALA A 75 3.14 -9.25 12.46
N THR A 76 2.94 -7.95 12.65
CA THR A 76 1.87 -7.39 13.46
C THR A 76 1.33 -6.10 12.84
N TRP A 77 0.15 -5.67 13.27
CA TRP A 77 -0.47 -4.43 12.82
C TRP A 77 -0.50 -3.40 13.95
N LYS A 78 0.00 -2.20 13.68
CA LYS A 78 -0.18 -1.03 14.55
C LYS A 78 -1.05 -0.04 13.81
N ASN A 79 -2.30 0.12 14.26
CA ASN A 79 -3.33 0.75 13.44
C ASN A 79 -3.32 0.11 12.04
N ASP A 80 -3.31 0.90 10.98
CA ASP A 80 -3.31 0.40 9.60
C ASP A 80 -1.90 0.29 9.00
N ASN A 81 -0.85 0.26 9.82
CA ASN A 81 0.52 0.04 9.35
C ASN A 81 0.97 -1.37 9.71
N LEU A 82 1.52 -2.08 8.72
CA LEU A 82 2.09 -3.41 8.91
C LEU A 82 3.50 -3.26 9.49
N TRP A 83 3.78 -3.97 10.58
CA TRP A 83 5.11 -4.07 11.16
C TRP A 83 5.63 -5.49 10.94
N LEU A 84 6.85 -5.59 10.41
CA LEU A 84 7.51 -6.87 10.18
C LEU A 84 8.82 -6.93 10.94
N GLU A 85 8.99 -8.00 11.70
CA GLU A 85 10.22 -8.35 12.37
C GLU A 85 10.98 -9.38 11.54
N SER A 86 12.28 -9.15 11.39
CA SER A 86 13.19 -10.06 10.73
C SER A 86 14.54 -10.12 11.44
N TYR A 87 15.16 -11.29 11.46
CA TYR A 87 16.46 -11.52 12.08
C TYR A 87 17.57 -11.57 11.04
N GLU A 88 18.66 -10.86 11.30
CA GLU A 88 19.90 -10.91 10.53
C GLU A 88 20.98 -11.62 11.36
N ALA A 89 21.38 -12.82 10.92
CA ALA A 89 22.30 -13.68 11.66
C ALA A 89 23.74 -13.14 11.69
N GLU A 90 24.20 -12.52 10.60
CA GLU A 90 25.57 -11.99 10.48
C GLU A 90 25.88 -10.92 11.54
N THR A 91 24.90 -10.07 11.82
CA THR A 91 25.04 -8.92 12.75
C THR A 91 24.37 -9.17 14.09
N ASN A 92 23.75 -10.34 14.28
CA ASN A 92 22.90 -10.67 15.43
C ASN A 92 21.89 -9.55 15.78
N THR A 93 21.16 -9.07 14.77
CA THR A 93 20.25 -7.92 14.90
C THR A 93 18.83 -8.30 14.47
N CYS A 94 17.85 -7.96 15.29
CA CYS A 94 16.43 -8.01 14.93
C CYS A 94 15.99 -6.64 14.37
N HIS A 95 15.39 -6.67 13.19
CA HIS A 95 14.93 -5.50 12.45
C HIS A 95 13.41 -5.47 12.47
N PHE A 96 12.86 -4.46 13.14
CA PHE A 96 11.43 -4.12 13.08
C PHE A 96 11.24 -3.01 12.05
N ARG A 97 10.51 -3.29 10.98
CA ARG A 97 10.25 -2.35 9.90
C ARG A 97 8.77 -2.08 9.78
N GLU A 98 8.40 -0.82 9.78
CA GLU A 98 7.05 -0.37 9.49
C GLU A 98 6.87 -0.19 7.99
N PHE A 99 5.84 -0.82 7.44
CA PHE A 99 5.31 -0.54 6.12
C PHE A 99 4.10 0.38 6.31
N SER A 100 4.34 1.69 6.16
CA SER A 100 3.30 2.70 6.36
C SER A 100 2.51 2.98 5.07
N LYS A 101 1.39 3.68 5.22
CA LYS A 101 0.56 4.11 4.08
C LYS A 101 1.38 4.98 3.12
N GLY A 102 1.54 4.50 1.89
CA GLY A 102 2.30 5.16 0.83
C GLY A 102 3.81 5.26 1.05
N ALA A 103 4.37 4.50 2.00
CA ALA A 103 5.82 4.42 2.26
C ALA A 103 6.52 5.79 2.48
N VAL A 104 5.80 6.82 2.94
CA VAL A 104 6.35 8.18 3.07
C VAL A 104 7.15 8.34 4.37
N LEU A 105 6.64 7.76 5.46
CA LEU A 105 7.26 7.83 6.78
C LEU A 105 7.21 6.44 7.41
N GLU A 106 8.33 5.74 7.37
CA GLU A 106 8.47 4.38 7.88
C GLU A 106 9.31 4.39 9.17
N GLY A 107 8.72 3.92 10.26
CA GLY A 107 9.46 3.59 11.46
C GLY A 107 10.39 2.39 11.26
N LYS A 108 11.56 2.45 11.90
CA LYS A 108 12.48 1.30 12.00
C LYS A 108 13.05 1.22 13.40
N VAL A 109 13.04 0.03 13.98
CA VAL A 109 13.71 -0.26 15.25
C VAL A 109 14.70 -1.40 15.03
N LEU A 110 15.90 -1.23 15.61
CA LEU A 110 16.98 -2.21 15.57
C LEU A 110 17.27 -2.69 16.98
N ILE A 111 17.15 -4.00 17.20
CA ILE A 111 17.53 -4.63 18.47
C ILE A 111 18.82 -5.41 18.23
N LYS A 112 19.93 -4.90 18.78
CA LYS A 112 21.24 -5.56 18.72
C LYS A 112 21.33 -6.66 19.78
N ASN A 113 22.10 -7.70 19.50
CA ASN A 113 22.21 -8.89 20.35
C ASN A 113 20.84 -9.51 20.65
N CYS A 114 20.01 -9.58 19.62
CA CYS A 114 18.68 -10.16 19.71
C CYS A 114 18.78 -11.65 20.04
N ASN A 115 17.85 -12.16 20.85
CA ASN A 115 17.68 -13.60 21.02
C ASN A 115 16.47 -14.04 20.18
N PRO A 116 16.67 -14.55 18.94
CA PRO A 116 15.57 -14.93 18.07
C PRO A 116 14.85 -16.20 18.54
N LEU A 117 15.44 -16.95 19.45
CA LEU A 117 14.80 -18.07 20.12
C LEU A 117 13.90 -17.47 21.21
N MET A 118 12.65 -17.18 20.86
CA MET A 118 11.60 -16.95 21.87
C MET A 118 11.67 -18.11 22.86
N ALA A 119 12.07 -17.84 24.11
CA ALA A 119 12.11 -18.86 25.15
C ALA A 119 10.70 -19.47 25.24
N LYS A 120 10.65 -20.79 25.07
CA LYS A 120 9.41 -21.58 25.06
C LYS A 120 8.71 -21.53 26.41
#